data_AF-A0A4V1FCU5-F1
#
_entry.id   AF-A0A4V1FCU5-F1
#
_cell.length_a   1.000
_cell.length_b   1.000
_cell.length_c   1.000
_cell.angle_alpha   90.00
_cell.angle_beta   90.00
_cell.angle_gamma   90.00
#
_symmetry.space_group_name_H-M   'P 1'
#
loop_
_entity.id
_entity.type
_entity.pdbx_description
1 polymer ?
#
loop_
_entity_poly.entity_id
_entity_poly.type
_entity_poly.pdbx_seq_one_letter_code
_entity_poly.pdbx_strand_id
1 'polypeptide(L)'
;MENWNEERYKELNTYFRIKIEHMLRTDPQLQEWQQEGRKIDLKEMMAQFPKEDQERWQEFLELDQLKMQVDIWNHLNGKGIPYQPGFGFSNHEGDTSW
;
A
#
# COMPACT_ATOMS: atom_id res chain seq x y z
N MET A 1 -2.78 22.56 -1.26
CA MET A 1 -2.53 21.10 -1.09
C MET A 1 -3.87 20.45 -0.77
N GLU A 2 -4.80 20.43 -1.72
CA GLU A 2 -6.24 20.19 -1.45
C GLU A 2 -6.79 18.85 -1.96
N ASN A 3 -5.94 17.98 -2.54
CA ASN A 3 -6.40 16.74 -3.17
C ASN A 3 -6.00 15.45 -2.42
N TRP A 4 -5.43 15.56 -1.21
CA TRP A 4 -5.18 14.38 -0.39
C TRP A 4 -6.49 13.91 0.25
N ASN A 5 -7.09 12.87 -0.32
CA ASN A 5 -8.28 12.23 0.25
C ASN A 5 -7.84 11.06 1.14
N GLU A 6 -7.56 11.36 2.41
CA GLU A 6 -7.11 10.38 3.40
C GLU A 6 -8.11 9.25 3.61
N GLU A 7 -9.40 9.57 3.63
CA GLU A 7 -10.49 8.60 3.82
C GLU A 7 -10.50 7.58 2.67
N ARG A 8 -10.43 8.07 1.44
CA ARG A 8 -10.38 7.22 0.24
C ARG A 8 -9.11 6.36 0.20
N TYR A 9 -7.98 6.92 0.59
CA TYR A 9 -6.73 6.16 0.68
C TYR A 9 -6.83 5.02 1.72
N LYS A 10 -7.40 5.27 2.90
CA LYS A 10 -7.61 4.26 3.94
C LYS A 10 -8.58 3.16 3.49
N GLU A 11 -9.66 3.53 2.81
CA GLU A 11 -10.60 2.56 2.22
C GLU A 11 -9.91 1.65 1.22
N LEU A 12 -9.20 2.22 0.24
CA LEU A 12 -8.51 1.46 -0.80
C LEU A 12 -7.40 0.59 -0.20
N ASN A 13 -6.61 1.12 0.73
CA ASN A 13 -5.57 0.36 1.42
C ASN A 13 -6.15 -0.86 2.17
N THR A 14 -7.22 -0.65 2.93
CA THR A 14 -7.92 -1.73 3.65
C THR A 14 -8.49 -2.75 2.66
N TYR A 15 -9.15 -2.29 1.60
CA TYR A 15 -9.72 -3.14 0.56
C TYR A 15 -8.66 -4.04 -0.08
N PHE A 16 -7.55 -3.47 -0.55
CA PHE A 16 -6.48 -4.23 -1.19
C PHE A 16 -5.77 -5.17 -0.21
N ARG A 17 -5.57 -4.74 1.04
CA ARG A 17 -4.96 -5.60 2.07
C ARG A 17 -5.80 -6.85 2.34
N ILE A 18 -7.11 -6.70 2.54
CA ILE A 18 -8.03 -7.82 2.73
C ILE A 18 -8.06 -8.71 1.49
N LYS A 19 -8.09 -8.12 0.30
CA LYS A 19 -8.20 -8.87 -0.95
C LYS A 19 -6.93 -9.67 -1.28
N ILE A 20 -5.76 -9.07 -1.08
CA ILE A 20 -4.46 -9.74 -1.21
C ILE A 20 -4.35 -10.86 -0.19
N GLU A 21 -4.72 -10.62 1.08
CA GLU A 21 -4.70 -11.67 2.12
C GLU A 21 -5.63 -12.82 1.78
N HIS A 22 -6.83 -12.52 1.25
CA HIS A 22 -7.75 -13.54 0.78
C HIS A 22 -7.14 -14.35 -0.37
N MET A 23 -6.59 -13.68 -1.39
CA MET A 23 -5.95 -14.35 -2.53
C MET A 23 -4.77 -15.23 -2.12
N LEU A 24 -3.91 -14.76 -1.22
CA LEU A 24 -2.80 -15.57 -0.70
C LEU A 24 -3.28 -16.84 0.02
N ARG A 25 -4.51 -16.82 0.57
CA ARG A 25 -5.11 -17.97 1.26
C ARG A 25 -5.94 -18.87 0.34
N THR A 26 -6.50 -18.33 -0.74
CA THR A 26 -7.43 -19.09 -1.60
C THR A 26 -6.80 -19.55 -2.90
N ASP A 27 -5.75 -18.89 -3.37
CA ASP A 27 -5.09 -19.21 -4.63
C ASP A 27 -4.02 -20.29 -4.41
N PRO A 28 -4.21 -21.51 -4.94
CA PRO A 28 -3.25 -22.60 -4.79
C PRO A 28 -1.88 -22.27 -5.39
N GLN A 29 -1.84 -21.49 -6.48
CA GLN A 29 -0.61 -21.13 -7.16
C GLN A 29 0.23 -20.17 -6.31
N LEU A 30 -0.42 -19.19 -5.66
CA LEU A 30 0.26 -18.28 -4.75
C LEU A 30 0.76 -18.98 -3.48
N GLN A 31 0.02 -19.98 -3.01
CA GLN A 31 0.47 -20.82 -1.89
C GLN A 31 1.69 -21.66 -2.25
N GLU A 32 1.72 -22.25 -3.45
CA GLU A 32 2.92 -22.93 -3.96
C GLU A 32 4.11 -21.97 -4.04
N TRP A 33 3.91 -20.77 -4.59
CA TRP A 33 4.99 -19.77 -4.68
C TRP A 33 5.50 -19.31 -3.31
N GLN A 34 4.62 -19.19 -2.30
CA GLN A 34 5.05 -18.94 -0.92
C GLN A 34 5.86 -20.10 -0.34
N GLN A 35 5.45 -21.35 -0.59
CA GLN A 35 6.16 -22.53 -0.10
C GLN A 35 7.52 -22.72 -0.78
N GLU A 36 7.63 -22.33 -2.05
CA GLU A 36 8.89 -22.30 -2.81
C GLU A 36 9.83 -21.16 -2.39
N GLY A 37 9.41 -20.28 -1.46
CA GLY A 37 10.19 -19.13 -1.03
C GLY A 37 10.34 -18.06 -2.11
N ARG A 38 9.48 -18.09 -3.13
CA ARG A 38 9.49 -17.14 -4.24
C ARG A 38 8.93 -15.81 -3.76
N LYS A 39 9.60 -14.70 -4.08
CA LYS A 39 9.04 -13.36 -3.85
C LYS A 39 7.86 -13.18 -4.81
N ILE A 40 6.66 -13.10 -4.27
CA ILE A 40 5.45 -12.81 -5.04
C ILE A 40 5.47 -11.32 -5.36
N ASP A 41 5.50 -10.97 -6.65
CA ASP A 41 5.37 -9.58 -7.08
C ASP A 41 3.89 -9.18 -7.06
N LEU A 42 3.61 -8.09 -6.34
CA LEU A 42 2.28 -7.50 -6.26
C LEU A 42 1.74 -7.13 -7.64
N LYS A 43 2.61 -6.75 -8.60
CA LYS A 43 2.21 -6.48 -9.98
C LYS A 43 1.67 -7.71 -10.70
N GLU A 44 2.28 -8.88 -10.48
CA GLU A 44 1.83 -10.13 -11.07
C GLU A 44 0.50 -10.58 -10.46
N MET A 45 0.31 -10.39 -9.15
CA MET A 45 -0.98 -10.62 -8.51
C MET A 45 -2.04 -9.68 -9.08
N MET A 46 -1.76 -8.38 -9.18
CA MET A 46 -2.72 -7.40 -9.67
C MET A 46 -3.11 -7.61 -11.14
N ALA A 47 -2.23 -8.21 -11.96
CA ALA A 47 -2.56 -8.59 -13.33
C ALA A 47 -3.69 -9.63 -13.42
N GLN A 48 -3.88 -10.43 -12.36
CA GLN A 48 -4.96 -11.43 -12.27
C GLN A 48 -6.27 -10.86 -11.74
N PHE A 49 -6.27 -9.62 -11.24
CA PHE A 49 -7.48 -9.00 -10.70
C PHE A 49 -8.45 -8.60 -11.83
N PRO A 50 -9.76 -8.55 -11.53
CA PRO A 50 -10.76 -7.93 -12.39
C PRO A 50 -10.37 -6.50 -12.79
N LYS A 51 -10.79 -6.08 -13.99
CA LYS A 51 -10.49 -4.74 -14.52
C LYS A 51 -10.91 -3.61 -13.58
N GLU A 52 -12.06 -3.75 -12.93
CA GLU A 52 -12.56 -2.76 -11.94
C GLU A 52 -11.61 -2.58 -10.76
N ASP A 53 -10.95 -3.65 -10.32
CA ASP A 53 -9.98 -3.56 -9.23
C ASP A 53 -8.64 -3.03 -9.68
N GLN A 54 -8.24 -3.28 -10.94
CA GLN A 54 -7.06 -2.66 -11.53
C GLN A 54 -7.22 -1.14 -11.60
N GLU A 55 -8.42 -0.65 -11.94
CA GLU A 55 -8.76 0.78 -11.94
C GLU A 55 -8.66 1.38 -10.52
N ARG A 56 -9.21 0.69 -9.51
CA ARG A 56 -9.08 1.10 -8.10
C ARG A 56 -7.64 1.05 -7.60
N TRP A 57 -6.84 0.13 -8.13
CA TRP A 57 -5.43 0.01 -7.76
C TRP A 57 -4.63 1.17 -8.33
N GLN A 58 -4.95 1.59 -9.54
CA GLN A 58 -4.37 2.79 -10.14
C GLN A 58 -4.73 4.05 -9.32
N GLU A 59 -5.98 4.17 -8.90
CA GLU A 59 -6.43 5.25 -7.99
C GLU A 59 -5.64 5.24 -6.67
N PHE A 60 -5.42 4.04 -6.09
CA PHE A 60 -4.62 3.89 -4.88
C PHE A 60 -3.16 4.33 -5.07
N LEU A 61 -2.52 3.96 -6.19
CA LEU A 61 -1.14 4.36 -6.49
C LEU A 61 -0.99 5.87 -6.68
N GLU A 62 -1.96 6.52 -7.31
CA GLU A 62 -1.98 7.97 -7.48
C GLU A 62 -2.08 8.69 -6.12
N LEU A 63 -2.95 8.18 -5.24
CA LEU A 63 -3.06 8.69 -3.87
C LEU A 63 -1.76 8.42 -3.08
N ASP A 64 -1.17 7.24 -3.17
CA ASP A 64 0.09 6.91 -2.47
C ASP A 64 1.24 7.82 -2.90
N GLN A 65 1.33 8.14 -4.20
CA GLN A 65 2.30 9.10 -4.71
C GLN A 65 2.09 10.51 -4.13
N LEU A 66 0.83 10.95 -4.00
CA LEU A 66 0.50 12.22 -3.36
C LEU A 66 0.88 12.21 -1.87
N LYS A 67 0.60 11.12 -1.16
CA LYS A 67 1.01 10.92 0.24
C LYS A 67 2.52 11.05 0.40
N MET A 68 3.27 10.34 -0.44
CA MET A 68 4.73 10.37 -0.43
C MET A 68 5.26 11.79 -0.66
N GLN A 69 4.67 12.55 -1.60
CA GLN A 69 5.05 13.95 -1.83
C GLN A 69 4.78 14.83 -0.61
N VAL A 70 3.63 14.65 0.04
CA VAL A 70 3.28 15.36 1.29
C VAL A 70 4.28 14.99 2.39
N ASP A 71 4.60 13.71 2.56
CA ASP A 71 5.55 13.23 3.58
C ASP A 71 6.97 13.76 3.33
N ILE A 72 7.43 13.80 2.08
CA ILE A 72 8.71 14.42 1.69
C ILE A 72 8.70 15.92 2.00
N TRP A 73 7.63 16.63 1.64
CA TRP A 73 7.52 18.06 1.89
C TRP A 73 7.51 18.37 3.40
N ASN A 74 6.78 17.58 4.17
CA ASN A 74 6.73 17.62 5.63
C ASN A 74 8.12 17.39 6.26
N HIS A 75 8.84 16.38 5.77
CA HIS A 75 10.21 16.08 6.20
C HIS A 75 11.18 17.23 5.91
N LEU A 76 11.13 17.81 4.71
CA LEU A 76 11.99 18.95 4.32
C LEU A 76 11.71 20.22 5.13
N ASN A 77 10.46 20.42 5.58
CA ASN A 77 10.06 21.55 6.42
C ASN A 77 10.23 21.28 7.92
N GLY A 78 10.80 20.14 8.32
CA GLY A 78 11.00 19.77 9.72
C GLY A 78 9.69 19.56 10.50
N LYS A 79 8.58 19.34 9.80
CA LYS A 79 7.25 19.09 10.38
C LYS A 79 6.73 17.76 9.86
N GLY A 80 6.90 16.67 10.60
CA GLY A 80 6.36 15.36 10.22
C GLY A 80 7.22 14.18 10.66
N ILE A 81 6.92 13.01 10.10
CA ILE A 81 7.55 11.72 10.41
C ILE A 81 8.99 11.73 9.87
N PRO A 82 10.02 11.41 10.68
CA PRO A 82 11.39 11.31 10.18
C PRO A 82 11.51 10.17 9.18
N TYR A 83 12.08 10.44 8.01
CA TYR A 83 12.47 9.40 7.06
C TYR A 83 13.55 8.51 7.67
N GLN A 84 13.24 7.23 7.89
CA GLN A 84 14.22 6.24 8.29
C GLN A 84 14.69 5.43 7.07
N PRO A 85 15.99 5.44 6.73
CA PRO A 85 16.52 4.60 5.67
C PRO A 85 16.25 3.12 6.01
N GLY A 86 15.51 2.43 5.14
CA GLY A 86 15.08 1.04 5.32
C GLY A 86 13.64 0.84 5.80
N PHE A 87 13.01 1.86 6.42
CA PHE A 87 11.63 1.81 6.93
C PHE A 87 10.71 2.91 6.35
N GLY A 88 11.27 3.88 5.62
CA GLY A 88 10.51 4.99 5.03
C GLY A 88 10.06 6.02 6.06
N PHE A 89 8.97 6.74 5.76
CA PHE A 89 8.31 7.67 6.67
C PHE A 89 7.42 6.89 7.66
N SER A 90 8.03 6.21 8.62
CA SER A 90 7.31 5.42 9.64
C SER A 90 7.38 6.10 11.01
N ASN A 91 6.21 6.37 11.61
CA ASN A 91 6.12 6.91 12.97
C ASN A 91 6.62 5.85 13.96
N HIS A 92 7.72 6.14 14.65
CA HIS A 92 8.24 5.27 15.73
C HIS A 92 7.40 5.40 17.03
N GLU A 93 6.42 6.29 17.05
CA GLU A 93 5.50 6.47 18.18
C GLU A 93 4.05 6.54 17.67
N GLY A 94 3.29 5.46 17.86
CA GLY A 94 1.84 5.59 18.05
C GLY A 94 0.90 5.25 16.90
N ASP A 95 1.19 4.28 16.03
CA ASP A 95 0.15 3.66 15.19
C ASP A 95 0.06 2.14 15.41
N THR A 96 -0.18 1.79 16.68
CA THR A 96 -0.85 0.54 17.10
C THR A 96 -2.32 0.82 17.44
N SER A 97 -2.98 1.72 16.69
CA SER A 97 -4.44 1.79 16.71
C SER A 97 -4.97 0.99 15.54
N TRP A 98 -5.36 -0.23 15.88
CA TRP A 98 -6.02 -1.23 15.05
C TRP A 98 -7.33 -0.73 14.43
#